data_AF-A0A6V7LZW7-F1
#
_entry.id   AF-A0A6V7LZW7-F1
#
_cell.length_a   1.000
_cell.length_b   1.000
_cell.length_c   1.000
_cell.angle_alpha   90.00
_cell.angle_beta   90.00
_cell.angle_gamma   90.00
#
_symmetry.space_group_name_H-M   'P 1'
#
loop_
_entity.id
_entity.type
_entity.pdbx_description
1 polymer ?
#
loop_
_entity_poly.entity_id
_entity_poly.type
_entity_poly.pdbx_seq_one_letter_code
_entity_poly.pdbx_strand_id
1 'polypeptide(L)' 'NKKLSCQTVVRTFIERCQEVDGLMNVIVDERYEEAMKEARRVDELLACDIDIDILKITKPFLGVPFTTKESNQAK' A
#
# COMPACT_ATOMS: atom_id res chain seq x y z
N ASN A 1 5.26 -0.04 -17.36
CA ASN A 1 4.91 -1.47 -17.21
C ASN A 1 3.90 -1.66 -16.07
N LYS A 2 2.59 -1.63 -16.38
CA LYS A 2 1.46 -1.84 -15.44
C LYS A 2 1.18 -3.35 -15.28
N LYS A 3 2.17 -4.13 -14.85
CA LYS A 3 2.07 -5.61 -14.80
C LYS A 3 1.30 -6.15 -13.59
N LEU A 4 1.13 -5.33 -12.56
CA LEU A 4 0.51 -5.70 -11.29
C LEU A 4 -0.29 -4.51 -10.77
N SER A 5 -1.46 -4.77 -10.19
CA SER A 5 -2.29 -3.73 -9.57
C SER A 5 -1.80 -3.41 -8.15
N CYS A 6 -1.98 -2.15 -7.73
CA CYS A 6 -1.68 -1.70 -6.38
C CYS A 6 -2.47 -2.51 -5.35
N GLN A 7 -3.74 -2.80 -5.62
CA GLN A 7 -4.57 -3.62 -4.75
C GLN A 7 -3.98 -5.03 -4.57
N THR A 8 -3.44 -5.63 -5.63
CA THR A 8 -2.84 -6.97 -5.53
C THR A 8 -1.58 -6.95 -4.69
N VAL A 9 -0.70 -5.96 -4.89
CA VAL A 9 0.50 -5.78 -4.06
C VAL A 9 0.12 -5.64 -2.59
N VAL A 10 -0.73 -4.68 -2.25
CA VAL A 10 -1.09 -4.37 -0.86
C VAL A 10 -1.75 -5.58 -0.20
N ARG A 11 -2.67 -6.26 -0.89
CA ARG A 11 -3.30 -7.49 -0.37
C ARG A 11 -2.28 -8.57 -0.04
N THR A 12 -1.33 -8.86 -0.94
CA THR A 12 -0.31 -9.88 -0.70
C THR A 12 0.57 -9.55 0.51
N PHE A 13 0.90 -8.29 0.74
CA PHE A 13 1.65 -7.89 1.94
C PHE A 13 0.82 -7.98 3.21
N ILE A 14 -0.47 -7.67 3.17
CA ILE A 14 -1.39 -7.85 4.31
C ILE A 14 -1.49 -9.33 4.68
N GLU A 15 -1.70 -10.21 3.70
CA GLU A 15 -1.76 -11.66 3.90
C GLU A 15 -0.46 -12.17 4.55
N ARG A 16 0.70 -11.70 4.07
CA ARG A 16 2.00 -12.05 4.65
C ARG A 16 2.16 -11.54 6.08
N CYS A 17 1.71 -10.32 6.36
CA CYS A 17 1.71 -9.75 7.70
C CYS A 17 0.88 -10.63 8.65
N GLN A 18 -0.34 -11.02 8.26
CA GLN A 18 -1.21 -11.88 9.07
C GLN A 18 -0.61 -13.28 9.32
N GLU A 19 0.03 -13.86 8.31
CA GLU A 19 0.71 -15.15 8.43
C GLU A 19 1.87 -15.11 9.45
N VAL A 20 2.67 -14.04 9.40
CA VAL A 20 3.89 -13.90 10.20
C VAL A 20 3.61 -13.38 11.62
N ASP A 21 2.59 -12.54 11.77
CA ASP A 21 2.26 -11.92 13.06
C ASP A 21 1.84 -12.96 14.10
N GLY A 22 1.15 -14.03 13.69
CA GLY A 22 0.83 -15.16 14.58
C GLY A 22 2.05 -15.87 15.16
N LEU A 23 3.23 -15.72 14.54
CA LEU A 23 4.49 -16.31 15.02
C LEU A 23 5.35 -15.32 15.82
N MET A 24 5.35 -14.05 15.41
CA MET A 24 6.31 -13.06 15.92
C MET A 24 5.68 -11.94 16.76
N ASN A 25 4.35 -11.76 16.72
CA ASN A 25 3.61 -10.71 17.43
C ASN A 25 4.23 -9.31 17.21
N VAL A 26 4.37 -8.93 15.93
CA VAL A 26 5.07 -7.72 15.47
C VAL A 26 4.12 -6.58 15.11
N ILE A 27 2.81 -6.83 15.04
CA ILE A 27 1.80 -5.86 14.65
C ILE A 27 1.03 -5.44 15.89
N VAL A 28 1.15 -4.17 16.26
CA VAL A 28 0.49 -3.60 17.44
C VAL A 28 -0.93 -3.12 17.11
N ASP A 29 -1.10 -2.56 15.91
CA ASP A 29 -2.37 -2.07 15.39
C ASP A 29 -2.39 -2.21 13.86
N GLU A 30 -3.58 -2.37 13.28
CA GLU A 30 -3.76 -2.62 11.85
C GLU A 30 -4.58 -1.52 11.16
N ARG A 31 -4.20 -1.21 9.92
CA ARG A 31 -4.89 -0.24 9.05
C ARG A 31 -5.30 -0.83 7.70
N TYR A 32 -5.49 -2.14 7.66
CA TYR A 32 -5.60 -2.92 6.41
C TYR A 32 -6.77 -2.50 5.54
N GLU A 33 -7.92 -2.20 6.13
CA GLU A 33 -9.11 -1.80 5.37
C GLU A 33 -8.88 -0.46 4.63
N GLU A 34 -8.30 0.53 5.30
CA GLU A 34 -7.99 1.83 4.69
C GLU A 34 -6.87 1.70 3.65
N ALA A 35 -5.82 0.92 3.93
CA ALA A 35 -4.77 0.62 2.97
C ALA A 35 -5.34 -0.01 1.68
N MET A 36 -6.34 -0.89 1.80
CA MET A 36 -7.04 -1.47 0.65
C MET A 36 -7.92 -0.47 -0.09
N LYS A 37 -8.56 0.48 0.61
CA LYS A 37 -9.30 1.59 -0.02
C LYS A 37 -8.35 2.52 -0.79
N GLU A 38 -7.21 2.87 -0.21
CA GLU A 38 -6.19 3.69 -0.86
C GLU A 38 -5.60 2.99 -2.09
N ALA A 39 -5.30 1.69 -1.99
CA ALA A 39 -4.81 0.91 -3.12
C ALA A 39 -5.79 0.88 -4.30
N ARG A 40 -7.10 0.75 -4.01
CA ARG A 40 -8.16 0.86 -5.05
C ARG A 40 -8.16 2.22 -5.72
N ARG A 41 -8.09 3.32 -4.95
CA ARG A 41 -8.03 4.67 -5.51
C ARG A 41 -6.79 4.88 -6.38
N VAL A 42 -5.66 4.25 -6.03
CA VAL A 42 -4.44 4.29 -6.85
C VAL A 42 -4.66 3.54 -8.17
N ASP A 43 -5.26 2.37 -8.14
CA ASP A 43 -5.57 1.62 -9.37
C ASP A 43 -6.55 2.39 -10.27
N GLU A 44 -7.57 3.02 -9.70
CA GLU A 44 -8.51 3.91 -10.41
C GLU A 44 -7.80 5.12 -11.02
N LEU A 45 -6.93 5.77 -10.24
CA LEU A 45 -6.11 6.89 -10.71
C LEU A 45 -5.24 6.47 -11.90
N LEU A 46 -4.61 5.30 -11.82
CA LEU A 46 -3.78 4.76 -12.89
C LEU A 46 -4.57 4.26 -14.10
N ALA A 47 -5.89 4.07 -13.98
CA ALA A 47 -6.77 3.75 -15.10
C ALA A 47 -7.11 5.00 -15.94
N CYS A 48 -7.07 6.20 -15.34
CA CYS A 48 -7.19 7.47 -16.05
C CYS A 48 -5.94 7.79 -16.88
N ASP A 49 -6.10 8.66 -17.87
CA ASP A 49 -4.99 9.14 -18.70
C ASP A 49 -4.21 10.23 -17.93
N ILE A 50 -3.16 9.79 -17.22
CA ILE A 50 -2.32 10.63 -16.36
C ILE A 50 -0.88 10.57 -16.84
N ASP A 51 -0.22 11.72 -16.82
CA ASP A 51 1.20 11.84 -17.08
C ASP A 51 2.02 11.09 -16.03
N ILE A 52 2.61 9.98 -16.46
CA ILE A 52 3.43 9.10 -15.63
C ILE A 52 4.70 9.81 -15.16
N ASP A 53 5.25 10.75 -15.93
CA ASP A 53 6.49 11.44 -15.57
C ASP A 53 6.24 12.44 -14.44
N ILE A 54 5.08 13.11 -14.44
CA ILE A 54 4.63 13.93 -13.30
C ILE A 54 4.42 13.05 -12.06
N LEU A 55 3.80 11.88 -12.20
CA LEU A 55 3.59 10.95 -11.08
C LEU A 55 4.90 10.47 -10.45
N LYS A 56 5.93 10.18 -11.25
CA LYS A 56 7.25 9.77 -10.73
C LYS A 56 7.87 10.86 -9.84
N ILE A 57 7.71 12.13 -10.21
CA ILE A 57 8.28 13.26 -9.47
C ILE A 57 7.44 13.55 -8.23
N THR A 58 6.12 13.58 -8.37
CA THR A 58 5.21 14.02 -7.29
C THR A 58 4.87 12.91 -6.29
N LYS A 59 4.87 11.65 -6.74
CA LYS A 59 4.51 10.47 -5.94
C LYS A 59 5.48 9.31 -6.20
N PRO A 60 6.76 9.45 -5.83
CA PRO A 60 7.80 8.46 -6.13
C PRO A 60 7.53 7.08 -5.49
N PHE A 61 6.76 7.03 -4.41
CA PHE A 61 6.40 5.79 -3.68
C PHE A 61 4.95 5.34 -3.93
N LEU A 62 4.31 5.80 -5.02
CA LEU A 62 2.93 5.44 -5.33
C LEU A 62 2.76 3.92 -5.44
N GLY A 63 1.94 3.35 -4.55
CA GLY A 63 1.64 1.91 -4.50
C GLY A 63 2.66 1.07 -3.73
N VAL A 64 3.63 1.68 -3.04
CA VAL A 64 4.53 0.98 -2.12
C VAL A 64 3.85 0.82 -0.75
N PRO A 65 3.52 -0.41 -0.29
CA PRO A 65 2.99 -0.62 1.05
C PRO A 65 4.09 -0.35 2.09
N PHE A 66 3.72 0.31 3.18
CA PHE A 66 4.61 0.52 4.32
C PHE A 66 3.85 0.44 5.64
N THR A 67 4.59 0.18 6.72
CA THR A 67 4.11 0.27 8.09
C THR A 67 4.96 1.29 8.85
N THR A 68 4.45 1.79 9.97
CA THR A 68 5.21 2.68 10.86
C THR A 68 5.27 2.08 12.25
N LYS A 69 6.30 2.44 13.01
CA LYS A 69 6.36 2.14 14.44
C LYS A 69 5.23 2.89 15.14
N GLU A 70 4.59 2.27 16.13
CA GLU A 70 3.44 2.83 16.87
C GLU A 70 3.76 4.20 17.52
N SER A 71 5.02 4.45 17.89
CA SER A 71 5.46 5.74 18.41
C SER A 71 5.45 6.90 17.39
N ASN A 72 5.06 6.65 16.15
CA ASN A 72 5.05 7.62 15.06
C ASN A 72 3.63 7.75 14.49
N GLN A 73 3.24 8.98 14.15
CA GLN A 73 2.04 9.22 13.36
C GLN A 73 2.41 9.44 11.89
N ALA A 74 1.81 8.64 11.00
CA ALA A 74 1.82 8.88 9.57
C ALA A 74 0.37 9.12 9.11
N LYS A 75 0.17 10.13 8.26
CA LYS A 75 -1.11 10.44 7.61
C LYS A 75 -0.94 10.37 6.10
#